data_AF-A0AAF1A5C6-F1
#
_entry.id   AF-A0AAF1A5C6-F1
#
_cell.length_a   1.000
_cell.length_b   1.000
_cell.length_c   1.000
_cell.angle_alpha   90.00
_cell.angle_beta   90.00
_cell.angle_gamma   90.00
#
_symmetry.space_group_name_H-M   'P 1'
#
loop_
_entity.id
_entity.type
_entity.pdbx_description
1 polymer ?
#
loop_
_entity_poly.entity_id
_entity_poly.type
_entity_poly.pdbx_seq_one_letter_code
_entity_poly.pdbx_strand_id
1 'polypeptide(L)'
;MAQPQENEQNTSWLEEPIRVIMVRLLQESRKTWRVLNNGNPDLYPVKLGLSRPLNQYELLELADFEIEQDDKNSMFVVVRDKTLEHIRDNIDEYHATFDSAAAKARVTRAQAEAEDEHIANLCKELTWQLRRAHGLDAPPEKGA
;
A
#
# COMPACT_ATOMS: atom_id res chain seq x y z
N MET A 1 1.51 31.44 18.21
CA MET A 1 2.10 30.57 17.18
C MET A 1 1.79 29.15 17.60
N ALA A 2 0.84 28.50 16.93
CA ALA A 2 0.44 27.13 17.24
C ALA A 2 1.45 26.15 16.64
N GLN A 3 1.83 25.15 17.43
CA GLN A 3 2.73 24.07 17.04
C GLN A 3 2.05 23.15 15.99
N PRO A 4 2.77 22.61 15.00
CA PRO A 4 2.31 21.42 14.31
C PRO A 4 2.71 20.20 15.16
N GLN A 5 1.86 19.83 16.12
CA GLN A 5 1.88 18.53 16.78
C GLN A 5 0.80 17.63 16.16
N GLU A 6 0.90 17.33 14.87
CA GLU A 6 0.08 16.29 14.23
C GLU A 6 0.89 15.67 13.09
N ASN A 7 1.61 14.57 13.35
CA ASN A 7 1.74 13.44 12.40
C ASN A 7 2.72 12.31 12.77
N GLU A 8 3.41 12.32 13.91
CA GLU A 8 4.36 11.22 14.22
C GLU A 8 3.72 10.04 14.98
N GLN A 9 2.46 10.12 15.40
CA GLN A 9 1.86 9.14 16.32
C GLN A 9 0.85 8.14 15.71
N ASN A 10 0.54 8.18 14.41
CA ASN A 10 -0.55 7.36 13.86
C ASN A 10 -0.15 6.35 12.76
N THR A 11 1.08 5.85 12.82
CA THR A 11 1.59 4.79 11.93
C THR A 11 2.11 3.57 12.69
N SER A 12 1.97 3.51 14.02
CA SER A 12 2.34 2.36 14.87
C SER A 12 1.79 1.03 14.35
N TRP A 13 0.60 1.04 13.76
CA TRP A 13 -0.04 -0.15 13.19
C TRP A 13 0.65 -0.67 11.93
N LEU A 14 1.46 0.14 11.21
CA LEU A 14 2.22 -0.31 10.03
C LEU A 14 3.38 -1.26 10.41
N GLU A 15 3.83 -1.18 11.66
CA GLU A 15 4.86 -2.05 12.21
C GLU A 15 4.29 -3.45 12.51
N GLU A 16 2.99 -3.53 12.81
CA GLU A 16 2.32 -4.77 13.20
C GLU A 16 2.25 -5.78 12.04
N PRO A 17 2.38 -7.09 12.33
CA PRO A 17 2.24 -8.12 11.30
C PRO A 17 0.83 -8.17 10.73
N ILE A 18 0.74 -8.41 9.42
CA ILE A 18 -0.53 -8.62 8.73
C ILE A 18 -0.89 -10.11 8.84
N ARG A 19 -2.02 -10.41 9.47
CA ARG A 19 -2.50 -11.78 9.66
C ARG A 19 -3.90 -11.94 9.12
N VAL A 20 -4.20 -13.10 8.57
CA VAL A 20 -5.57 -13.45 8.20
C VAL A 20 -6.31 -13.82 9.48
N ILE A 21 -7.31 -13.03 9.83
CA ILE A 21 -8.13 -13.24 11.04
C ILE A 21 -9.55 -13.71 10.72
N MET A 22 -9.93 -13.69 9.44
CA MET A 22 -11.27 -14.02 9.00
C MET A 22 -11.27 -14.55 7.58
N VAL A 23 -12.11 -15.54 7.31
CA VAL A 23 -12.40 -16.03 5.97
C VAL A 23 -13.89 -15.89 5.70
N ARG A 24 -14.24 -15.32 4.55
CA ARG A 24 -15.63 -15.16 4.08
C ARG A 24 -15.76 -15.66 2.66
N LEU A 25 -16.92 -16.22 2.37
CA LEU A 25 -17.33 -16.54 1.01
C LEU A 25 -18.16 -15.39 0.44
N LEU A 26 -17.83 -15.01 -0.78
CA LEU A 26 -18.63 -14.10 -1.58
C LEU A 26 -19.84 -14.85 -2.14
N GLN A 27 -20.83 -14.11 -2.66
CA GLN A 27 -21.96 -14.74 -3.35
C GLN A 27 -21.48 -15.55 -4.56
N GLU A 28 -20.50 -15.03 -5.28
CA GLU A 28 -19.80 -15.68 -6.40
C GLU A 28 -19.13 -16.99 -6.00
N SER A 29 -18.82 -17.18 -4.72
CA SER A 29 -18.25 -18.41 -4.19
C SER A 29 -19.26 -19.54 -4.02
N ARG A 30 -20.54 -19.34 -4.33
CA ARG A 30 -21.54 -20.41 -4.32
C ARG A 30 -21.55 -21.15 -5.65
N LYS A 31 -21.50 -22.48 -5.62
CA LYS A 31 -21.53 -23.32 -6.83
C LYS A 31 -22.76 -23.03 -7.71
N THR A 32 -23.92 -22.81 -7.10
CA THR A 32 -25.15 -22.42 -7.82
C THR A 32 -24.96 -21.11 -8.59
N TRP A 33 -24.34 -20.10 -7.97
CA TRP A 33 -24.05 -18.84 -8.65
C TRP A 33 -23.08 -19.05 -9.81
N ARG A 34 -22.00 -19.81 -9.61
CA ARG A 34 -21.00 -20.07 -10.66
C ARG A 34 -21.58 -20.81 -11.86
N VAL A 35 -22.37 -21.85 -11.62
CA VAL A 35 -23.05 -22.61 -12.69
C VAL A 35 -24.00 -21.71 -13.48
N LEU A 36 -24.73 -20.82 -12.82
CA LEU A 36 -25.68 -19.91 -13.49
C LEU A 36 -25.00 -18.77 -14.25
N ASN A 37 -23.75 -18.44 -13.93
CA ASN A 37 -23.01 -17.30 -14.51
C ASN A 37 -21.77 -17.74 -15.31
N ASN A 38 -21.73 -18.98 -15.80
CA ASN A 38 -20.59 -19.55 -16.56
C ASN A 38 -19.22 -19.43 -15.86
N GLY A 39 -19.19 -19.44 -14.53
CA GLY A 39 -17.95 -19.45 -13.74
C GLY A 39 -17.36 -20.87 -13.61
N ASN A 40 -16.12 -20.96 -13.11
CA ASN A 40 -15.48 -22.24 -12.82
C ASN A 40 -16.26 -23.00 -11.71
N PRO A 41 -16.69 -24.26 -11.92
CA PRO A 41 -17.46 -24.98 -10.90
C PRO A 41 -16.65 -25.34 -9.65
N ASP A 42 -15.32 -25.48 -9.78
CA ASP A 42 -14.44 -26.05 -8.76
C ASP A 42 -13.58 -24.99 -8.05
N LEU A 43 -13.26 -23.90 -8.73
CA LEU A 43 -12.54 -22.76 -8.17
C LEU A 43 -13.45 -21.58 -7.90
N TYR A 44 -13.13 -20.79 -6.87
CA TYR A 44 -13.95 -19.66 -6.48
C TYR A 44 -13.18 -18.59 -5.72
N PRO A 45 -13.67 -17.34 -5.75
CA PRO A 45 -13.04 -16.28 -4.97
C PRO A 45 -13.27 -16.52 -3.48
N VAL A 46 -12.25 -16.24 -2.67
CA VAL A 46 -12.31 -16.28 -1.20
C VAL A 46 -11.91 -14.92 -0.67
N LYS A 47 -12.73 -14.36 0.23
CA LYS A 47 -12.46 -13.07 0.87
C LYS A 47 -11.77 -13.29 2.21
N LEU A 48 -10.59 -12.73 2.38
CA LEU A 48 -9.81 -12.80 3.60
C LEU A 48 -9.88 -11.46 4.34
N GLY A 49 -10.17 -11.49 5.63
CA GLY A 49 -10.10 -10.34 6.52
C GLY A 49 -8.76 -10.33 7.26
N LEU A 50 -8.14 -9.16 7.30
CA LEU A 50 -6.80 -8.94 7.82
C LEU A 50 -6.83 -8.32 9.22
N SER A 51 -5.76 -8.52 9.99
CA SER A 51 -5.57 -7.97 11.34
C SER A 51 -5.53 -6.44 11.38
N ARG A 52 -5.14 -5.82 10.26
CA ARG A 52 -5.02 -4.37 10.06
C ARG A 52 -5.27 -4.01 8.60
N PRO A 53 -5.58 -2.73 8.28
CA PRO A 53 -5.70 -2.31 6.90
C PRO A 53 -4.37 -2.41 6.14
N LEU A 54 -4.46 -2.56 4.82
CA LEU A 54 -3.31 -2.44 3.92
C LEU A 54 -3.09 -0.97 3.53
N ASN A 55 -1.83 -0.56 3.43
CA ASN A 55 -1.45 0.73 2.85
C ASN A 55 -1.16 0.61 1.33
N GLN A 56 -0.99 1.73 0.64
CA GLN A 56 -0.79 1.74 -0.82
C GLN A 56 0.50 1.03 -1.28
N TYR A 57 1.60 1.17 -0.55
CA TYR A 57 2.84 0.46 -0.86
C TYR A 57 2.70 -1.05 -0.66
N GLU A 58 2.02 -1.49 0.40
CA GLU A 58 1.72 -2.90 0.63
C GLU A 58 0.84 -3.49 -0.48
N LEU A 59 -0.14 -2.73 -0.96
CA LEU A 59 -0.99 -3.14 -2.08
C LEU A 59 -0.21 -3.32 -3.38
N LEU A 60 0.73 -2.42 -3.67
CA LEU A 60 1.61 -2.53 -4.83
C LEU A 60 2.43 -3.83 -4.79
N GLU A 61 2.98 -4.18 -3.63
CA GLU A 61 3.75 -5.41 -3.45
C GLU A 61 2.88 -6.69 -3.46
N LEU A 62 1.59 -6.58 -3.11
CA LEU A 62 0.65 -7.71 -3.10
C LEU A 62 0.02 -7.99 -4.47
N ALA A 63 0.05 -7.03 -5.39
CA ALA A 63 -0.51 -7.18 -6.74
C ALA A 63 0.11 -8.36 -7.50
N ASP A 64 1.40 -8.65 -7.26
CA ASP A 64 2.12 -9.78 -7.86
C ASP A 64 1.61 -11.16 -7.41
N PHE A 65 0.82 -11.22 -6.33
CA PHE A 65 0.31 -12.45 -5.74
C PHE A 65 -1.17 -12.71 -6.06
N GLU A 66 -1.76 -11.96 -7.00
CA GLU A 66 -3.19 -12.02 -7.34
C GLU A 66 -4.12 -11.77 -6.13
N ILE A 67 -3.60 -11.03 -5.13
CA ILE A 67 -4.35 -10.62 -3.94
C ILE A 67 -4.89 -9.23 -4.20
N GLU A 68 -6.19 -9.15 -4.49
CA GLU A 68 -6.86 -7.89 -4.78
C GLU A 68 -7.43 -7.28 -3.50
N GLN A 69 -7.33 -5.97 -3.32
CA GLN A 69 -8.03 -5.29 -2.23
C GLN A 69 -9.54 -5.32 -2.48
N ASP A 70 -10.32 -5.48 -1.41
CA ASP A 70 -11.76 -5.23 -1.49
C ASP A 70 -12.01 -3.73 -1.67
N ASP A 71 -12.64 -3.35 -2.79
CA ASP A 71 -12.93 -1.95 -3.16
C ASP A 71 -13.59 -1.11 -2.06
N LYS A 72 -14.26 -1.78 -1.11
CA LYS A 72 -15.05 -1.16 -0.05
C LYS A 72 -14.35 -1.14 1.31
N ASN A 73 -13.30 -1.95 1.51
CA ASN A 73 -12.68 -2.09 2.82
C ASN A 73 -11.22 -2.54 2.74
N SER A 74 -10.31 -1.68 3.19
CA SER A 74 -8.87 -1.92 3.15
C SER A 74 -8.37 -3.02 4.09
N MET A 75 -9.21 -3.51 5.00
CA MET A 75 -8.93 -4.68 5.85
C MET A 75 -9.33 -6.00 5.18
N PHE A 76 -9.84 -5.98 3.96
CA PHE A 76 -10.17 -7.20 3.24
C PHE A 76 -9.45 -7.29 1.92
N VAL A 77 -9.11 -8.52 1.57
CA VAL A 77 -8.60 -8.89 0.26
C VAL A 77 -9.40 -10.03 -0.33
N VAL A 78 -9.39 -10.15 -1.65
CA VAL A 78 -10.02 -11.22 -2.40
C VAL A 78 -8.93 -12.00 -3.11
N VAL A 79 -8.88 -13.30 -2.85
CA VAL A 79 -8.04 -14.25 -3.57
C VAL A 79 -8.93 -14.98 -4.57
N ARG A 80 -8.65 -14.84 -5.87
CA ARG A 80 -9.45 -15.44 -6.94
C ARG A 80 -8.98 -16.85 -7.26
N ASP A 81 -9.87 -17.63 -7.88
CA ASP A 81 -9.56 -18.95 -8.44
C ASP A 81 -8.87 -19.94 -7.48
N LYS A 82 -9.27 -19.94 -6.20
CA LYS A 82 -8.81 -20.88 -5.17
C LYS A 82 -9.96 -21.70 -4.59
N THR A 83 -9.64 -22.53 -3.59
CA THR A 83 -10.61 -23.23 -2.74
C THR A 83 -10.33 -22.93 -1.26
N LEU A 84 -11.31 -23.16 -0.38
CA LEU A 84 -11.10 -23.03 1.06
C LEU A 84 -10.06 -24.03 1.58
N GLU A 85 -9.97 -25.23 1.02
CA GLU A 85 -8.95 -26.22 1.37
C GLU A 85 -7.56 -25.68 1.06
N HIS A 86 -7.38 -25.05 -0.10
CA HIS A 86 -6.11 -24.43 -0.45
C HIS A 86 -5.76 -23.29 0.52
N ILE A 87 -6.72 -22.43 0.89
CA ILE A 87 -6.48 -21.38 1.90
C ILE A 87 -6.10 -21.98 3.24
N ARG A 88 -6.80 -23.03 3.69
CA ARG A 88 -6.51 -23.72 4.96
C ARG A 88 -5.10 -24.31 4.96
N ASP A 89 -4.74 -25.02 3.90
CA ASP A 89 -3.50 -25.79 3.83
C ASP A 89 -2.27 -24.88 3.61
N ASN A 90 -2.47 -23.65 3.13
CA ASN A 90 -1.38 -22.71 2.81
C ASN A 90 -1.48 -21.39 3.60
N ILE A 91 -2.23 -21.35 4.71
CA ILE A 91 -2.47 -20.11 5.46
C ILE A 91 -1.17 -19.45 5.95
N ASP A 92 -0.18 -20.26 6.31
CA ASP A 92 1.13 -19.79 6.75
C ASP A 92 1.94 -19.19 5.60
N GLU A 93 1.76 -19.70 4.37
CA GLU A 93 2.37 -19.11 3.17
C GLU A 93 1.74 -17.75 2.85
N TYR A 94 0.43 -17.59 3.04
CA TYR A 94 -0.22 -16.28 2.94
C TYR A 94 0.33 -15.31 3.99
N HIS A 95 0.49 -15.75 5.25
CA HIS A 95 1.10 -14.91 6.29
C HIS A 95 2.53 -14.50 5.95
N ALA A 96 3.35 -15.43 5.45
CA ALA A 96 4.71 -15.13 5.01
C ALA A 96 4.72 -14.15 3.82
N THR A 97 3.77 -14.29 2.89
CA THR A 97 3.58 -13.39 1.76
C THR A 97 3.25 -11.98 2.23
N PHE A 98 2.30 -11.84 3.16
CA PHE A 98 1.96 -10.54 3.73
C PHE A 98 3.12 -9.90 4.50
N ASP A 99 3.89 -10.68 5.27
CA ASP A 99 5.08 -10.19 5.97
C ASP A 99 6.15 -9.72 4.99
N SER A 100 6.39 -10.49 3.92
CA SER A 100 7.33 -10.10 2.86
C SER A 100 6.87 -8.82 2.16
N ALA A 101 5.59 -8.69 1.83
CA ALA A 101 5.04 -7.50 1.18
C ALA A 101 5.18 -6.27 2.08
N ALA A 102 4.88 -6.40 3.38
CA ALA A 102 5.06 -5.32 4.36
C ALA A 102 6.54 -4.90 4.48
N ALA A 103 7.47 -5.85 4.51
CA ALA A 103 8.90 -5.56 4.58
C ALA A 103 9.40 -4.81 3.33
N LYS A 104 9.01 -5.28 2.13
CA LYS A 104 9.34 -4.59 0.87
C LYS A 104 8.73 -3.20 0.80
N ALA A 105 7.44 -3.07 1.16
CA ALA A 105 6.74 -1.79 1.19
C ALA A 105 7.43 -0.74 2.06
N ARG A 106 8.00 -1.14 3.22
CA ARG A 106 8.79 -0.24 4.07
C ARG A 106 10.05 0.27 3.36
N VAL A 107 10.76 -0.62 2.66
CA VAL A 107 11.96 -0.25 1.90
C VAL A 107 11.60 0.67 0.73
N THR A 108 10.60 0.29 -0.06
CA THR A 108 10.10 1.08 -1.20
C THR A 108 9.66 2.47 -0.76
N ARG A 109 8.92 2.57 0.35
CA ARG A 109 8.49 3.85 0.92
C ARG A 109 9.69 4.70 1.33
N ALA A 110 10.65 4.15 2.06
CA ALA A 110 11.84 4.89 2.49
C ALA A 110 12.67 5.40 1.30
N GLN A 111 12.77 4.61 0.23
CA GLN A 111 13.43 5.02 -1.00
C GLN A 111 12.69 6.15 -1.72
N ALA A 112 11.36 6.05 -1.82
CA ALA A 112 10.53 7.11 -2.42
C ALA A 112 10.65 8.42 -1.64
N GLU A 113 10.55 8.38 -0.30
CA GLU A 113 10.68 9.56 0.55
C GLU A 113 12.08 10.20 0.42
N ALA A 114 13.14 9.39 0.34
CA ALA A 114 14.50 9.89 0.14
C ALA A 114 14.70 10.54 -1.25
N GLU A 115 14.10 9.97 -2.30
CA GLU A 115 14.14 10.52 -3.64
C GLU A 115 13.35 11.83 -3.74
N ASP A 116 12.16 11.90 -3.12
CA ASP A 116 11.37 13.13 -3.04
C ASP A 116 12.15 14.26 -2.35
N GLU A 117 12.87 13.95 -1.26
CA GLU A 117 13.75 14.92 -0.60
C GLU A 117 14.90 15.37 -1.51
N HIS A 118 15.54 14.42 -2.21
CA HIS A 118 16.60 14.72 -3.16
C HIS A 118 16.12 15.67 -4.27
N ILE A 119 14.99 15.36 -4.90
CA ILE A 119 14.38 16.17 -5.97
C ILE A 119 14.02 17.57 -5.45
N ALA A 120 13.44 17.66 -4.25
CA ALA A 120 13.09 18.95 -3.65
C ALA A 120 14.33 19.82 -3.40
N ASN A 121 15.44 19.22 -2.96
CA ASN A 121 16.70 19.94 -2.76
C ASN A 121 17.33 20.38 -4.08
N LEU A 122 17.31 19.53 -5.10
CA LEU A 122 17.79 19.88 -6.43
C LEU A 122 17.00 21.04 -7.03
N CYS A 123 15.68 21.06 -6.86
CA CYS A 123 14.82 22.16 -7.32
C CYS A 123 15.19 23.49 -6.66
N LYS A 124 15.46 23.48 -5.34
CA LYS A 124 15.92 24.68 -4.62
C LYS A 124 17.27 25.16 -5.13
N GLU A 125 18.21 24.25 -5.34
CA GLU A 125 19.55 24.57 -5.83
C GLU A 125 19.48 25.20 -7.23
N LEU A 126 18.77 24.57 -8.16
CA LEU A 126 18.58 25.10 -9.51
C LEU A 126 17.91 26.47 -9.50
N THR A 127 16.88 26.65 -8.66
CA THR A 127 16.22 27.95 -8.50
C THR A 127 17.20 29.03 -8.03
N TRP A 128 18.03 28.71 -7.04
CA TRP A 128 19.05 29.64 -6.54
C TRP A 128 20.08 29.99 -7.62
N GLN A 129 20.57 29.00 -8.36
CA GLN A 129 21.52 29.22 -9.47
C GLN A 129 20.92 30.12 -10.57
N LEU A 130 19.66 29.88 -10.95
CA LEU A 130 18.95 30.69 -11.96
C LEU A 130 18.72 32.12 -11.47
N ARG A 131 18.25 32.30 -10.23
CA ARG A 131 18.05 33.64 -9.65
C ARG A 131 19.34 34.44 -9.61
N ARG A 132 20.45 33.81 -9.21
CA ARG A 132 21.77 34.42 -9.21
C ARG A 132 22.23 34.80 -10.63
N ALA A 133 22.02 33.93 -11.62
CA ALA A 133 22.38 34.20 -13.01
C ALA A 133 21.65 35.42 -13.60
N HIS A 134 20.42 35.69 -13.15
CA HIS A 134 19.62 36.84 -13.57
C HIS A 134 19.73 38.06 -12.64
N GLY A 135 20.66 38.06 -11.66
CA GLY A 135 20.85 39.17 -10.74
C GLY A 135 19.69 39.42 -9.77
N LEU A 136 18.76 38.47 -9.65
CA LEU A 136 17.55 38.58 -8.81
C LEU A 136 17.82 38.33 -7.32
N ASP A 137 19.05 37.93 -6.97
CA ASP A 137 19.51 37.73 -5.60
C ASP A 137 20.53 38.80 -5.15
N ALA A 138 20.68 39.91 -5.89
CA ALA A 138 21.40 41.08 -5.38
C ALA A 138 20.59 41.71 -4.22
N PRO A 139 21.22 42.08 -3.09
CA PRO A 139 20.52 42.82 -2.05
C PRO A 139 19.97 44.14 -2.65
N PRO A 140 18.78 44.60 -2.24
CA PRO A 140 18.29 45.90 -2.70
C PRO A 140 19.35 46.94 -2.34
N GLU A 141 19.83 47.69 -3.34
CA GLU A 141 20.72 48.81 -3.10
C GLU A 141 20.08 49.68 -2.02
N LYS A 142 20.76 49.82 -0.87
CA LYS A 142 20.34 50.77 0.15
C LYS A 142 20.36 52.14 -0.52
N GLY A 143 19.16 52.64 -0.84
CA GLY A 143 18.98 53.96 -1.43
C GLY A 143 19.77 54.99 -0.64
N ALA A 144 20.65 55.68 -1.36
CA ALA A 144 21.36 56.87 -0.91
C ALA A 144 20.39 58.05 -0.78
#